data_AF-A0A3D0VSB1-F1
#
_entry.id   AF-A0A3D0VSB1-F1
#
_cell.length_a   1.000
_cell.length_b   1.000
_cell.length_c   1.000
_cell.angle_alpha   90.00
_cell.angle_beta   90.00
_cell.angle_gamma   90.00
#
_symmetry.space_group_name_H-M   'P 1'
#
loop_
_entity.id
_entity.type
_entity.pdbx_description
1 polymer ?
#
loop_
_entity_poly.entity_id
_entity_poly.type
_entity_poly.pdbx_seq_one_letter_code
_entity_poly.pdbx_strand_id
1 'polypeptide(L)'
;MTDACGNTLTPGAPVISAALTCEGTRTYTYPYTDCAGNVHNWVYTYTVEMNDFTMPSNGTSTVSCIDETDVVPTAPTVQDACGNTLTPSAPTVNTITTCTDDRIYTFTYTDCEGNSHDWTYTYVINNAAPTITSCPADQTFCTTTSGSYTIPLIAATDDCIGTLDYAYSISGATTRTGNGTDASGTFAEGVSTIAWTITDNCGNVSTCNTVVTIEPLPVVSFTADPLAGCDPTTINFTDQSTGNINIWDWEFGDGGISGLENPSHTYSSGTYSVTLTVTTAAGCQSTMTMSNYVTISPNPVASFAASPAVTTEDNPTINFINQSTGASSYVWTFGDGTGSTDYAENPLYTYVGNGSFVVTLWVENAGGCKDSTSLVVVVKPTFTFYLPNTFTPNNDGRNESFRPYGTGWDTDSYSMRIYSRWGELLFYTTDVNHGWDGIMPDGVTEAQQDVYSVTVMIKGLDGADHEYIRAVTVVR
;
A
#
# COMPACT_ATOMS: atom_id res chain seq x y z
N MET A 1 35.49 120.31 38.85
CA MET A 1 36.44 120.39 39.97
C MET A 1 37.07 121.78 39.96
N THR A 2 37.24 122.42 41.11
CA THR A 2 37.90 123.74 41.23
C THR A 2 39.12 123.62 42.14
N ASP A 3 40.20 124.36 41.85
CA ASP A 3 41.36 124.43 42.75
C ASP A 3 41.05 125.25 44.03
N ALA A 4 41.99 125.28 44.99
CA ALA A 4 41.85 126.04 46.23
C ALA A 4 41.75 127.58 46.02
N CYS A 5 42.00 128.06 44.81
CA CYS A 5 41.88 129.45 44.39
C CYS A 5 40.56 129.73 43.62
N GLY A 6 39.72 128.71 43.41
CA GLY A 6 38.43 128.82 42.74
C GLY A 6 38.47 128.68 41.21
N ASN A 7 39.62 128.35 40.61
CA ASN A 7 39.72 128.16 39.16
C ASN A 7 39.12 126.82 38.74
N THR A 8 38.37 126.81 37.63
CA THR A 8 37.79 125.57 37.10
C THR A 8 38.87 124.73 36.41
N LEU A 9 39.07 123.50 36.88
CA LEU A 9 39.99 122.53 36.28
C LEU A 9 39.25 121.68 35.24
N THR A 10 39.77 121.65 34.02
CA THR A 10 39.34 120.72 32.96
C THR A 10 40.15 119.42 33.04
N PRO A 11 39.50 118.25 33.02
CA PRO A 11 40.21 116.98 33.05
C PRO A 11 41.03 116.75 31.78
N GLY A 12 42.15 116.04 31.91
CA GLY A 12 42.82 115.41 30.78
C GLY A 12 42.02 114.24 30.21
N ALA A 13 42.48 113.68 29.08
CA ALA A 13 41.86 112.49 28.51
C ALA A 13 41.89 111.33 29.54
N PRO A 14 40.79 110.59 29.70
CA PRO A 14 40.74 109.51 30.68
C PRO A 14 41.68 108.37 30.29
N VAL A 15 42.39 107.85 31.28
CA VAL A 15 43.01 106.52 31.18
C VAL A 15 41.93 105.50 31.49
N ILE A 16 41.55 104.73 30.48
CA ILE A 16 40.49 103.72 30.58
C ILE A 16 41.17 102.37 30.86
N SER A 17 40.67 101.62 31.84
CA SER A 17 41.06 100.23 32.05
C SER A 17 40.81 99.40 30.78
N ALA A 18 41.48 98.24 30.66
CA ALA A 18 41.25 97.33 29.53
C ALA A 18 39.74 97.09 29.31
N ALA A 19 39.35 96.97 28.03
CA ALA A 19 37.98 96.62 27.71
C ALA A 19 37.64 95.27 28.38
N LEU A 20 36.53 95.25 29.10
CA LEU A 20 36.02 94.02 29.70
C LEU A 20 35.58 93.08 28.57
N THR A 21 36.00 91.83 28.64
CA THR A 21 35.56 90.76 27.73
C THR A 21 34.35 89.99 28.26
N CYS A 22 33.92 90.30 29.50
CA CYS A 22 32.91 89.61 30.31
C CYS A 22 32.45 90.59 31.42
N GLU A 23 32.03 90.11 32.59
CA GLU A 23 31.86 90.88 33.81
C GLU A 23 33.14 91.51 34.36
N GLY A 24 32.97 92.53 35.23
CA GLY A 24 34.07 93.15 35.97
C GLY A 24 33.93 94.65 36.12
N THR A 25 34.89 95.24 36.82
CA THR A 25 34.89 96.68 37.11
C THR A 25 35.63 97.44 36.03
N ARG A 26 34.92 98.28 35.29
CA ARG A 26 35.54 99.19 34.33
C ARG A 26 35.84 100.52 35.02
N THR A 27 37.09 100.94 34.90
CA THR A 27 37.60 102.10 35.63
C THR A 27 38.03 103.18 34.64
N TYR A 28 37.48 104.38 34.80
CA TYR A 28 37.85 105.57 34.05
C TYR A 28 38.56 106.53 35.00
N THR A 29 39.85 106.76 34.76
CA THR A 29 40.67 107.65 35.59
C THR A 29 40.93 108.95 34.85
N TYR A 30 40.38 110.04 35.36
CA TYR A 30 40.55 111.38 34.81
C TYR A 30 41.59 112.16 35.62
N PRO A 31 42.76 112.47 35.03
CA PRO A 31 43.76 113.30 35.71
C PRO A 31 43.36 114.78 35.65
N TYR A 32 43.37 115.45 36.80
CA TYR A 32 43.21 116.89 36.94
C TYR A 32 44.53 117.47 37.45
N THR A 33 45.17 118.31 36.64
CA THR A 33 46.45 118.95 36.99
C THR A 33 46.20 120.38 37.43
N ASP A 34 46.72 120.77 38.59
CA ASP A 34 46.64 122.15 39.07
C ASP A 34 47.75 123.05 38.48
N CYS A 35 47.69 124.35 38.78
CA CYS A 35 48.64 125.34 38.29
C CYS A 35 50.09 125.12 38.80
N ALA A 36 50.28 124.28 39.83
CA ALA A 36 51.57 123.93 40.41
C ALA A 36 52.12 122.59 39.85
N GLY A 37 51.39 121.94 38.92
CA GLY A 37 51.78 120.69 38.29
C GLY A 37 51.39 119.43 39.07
N ASN A 38 50.64 119.55 40.17
CA ASN A 38 50.18 118.39 40.93
C ASN A 38 49.00 117.74 40.23
N VAL A 39 49.01 116.41 40.12
CA VAL A 39 47.95 115.63 39.46
C VAL A 39 47.09 114.94 40.50
N HIS A 40 45.79 115.22 40.47
CA HIS A 40 44.78 114.50 41.24
C HIS A 40 43.85 113.75 40.30
N ASN A 41 43.65 112.46 40.58
CA ASN A 41 42.85 111.59 39.74
C ASN A 41 41.44 111.47 40.29
N TRP A 42 40.43 111.72 39.45
CA TRP A 42 39.06 111.29 39.74
C TRP A 42 38.82 109.96 39.06
N VAL A 43 38.38 108.98 39.84
CA VAL A 43 38.19 107.61 39.37
C VAL A 43 36.70 107.32 39.37
N TYR A 44 36.17 106.99 38.19
CA TYR A 44 34.81 106.47 38.04
C TYR A 44 34.87 104.98 37.74
N THR A 45 34.31 104.18 38.63
CA THR A 45 34.19 102.74 38.48
C THR A 45 32.73 102.37 38.36
N TYR A 46 32.39 101.51 37.40
CA TYR A 46 31.14 100.77 37.42
C TYR A 46 31.44 99.29 37.23
N THR A 47 30.65 98.45 37.90
CA THR A 47 30.75 97.00 37.81
C THR A 47 29.69 96.52 36.82
N VAL A 48 30.11 95.71 35.86
CA VAL A 48 29.19 94.90 35.04
C VAL A 48 29.04 93.58 35.77
N GLU A 49 27.82 93.28 36.19
CA GLU A 49 27.36 92.02 36.79
C GLU A 49 26.20 91.52 35.92
N MET A 50 26.28 90.29 35.46
CA MET A 50 25.34 89.61 34.59
C MET A 50 24.61 88.54 35.40
N ASN A 51 23.36 88.28 35.00
CA ASN A 51 22.60 87.19 35.62
C ASN A 51 23.08 85.86 35.04
N ASP A 52 23.11 84.83 35.89
CA ASP A 52 23.33 83.45 35.48
C ASP A 52 22.37 83.04 34.34
N PHE A 53 22.85 82.20 33.45
CA PHE A 53 22.10 81.76 32.28
C PHE A 53 21.11 80.65 32.63
N THR A 54 20.02 80.54 31.86
CA THR A 54 18.99 79.54 32.11
C THR A 54 19.09 78.39 31.11
N MET A 55 19.05 77.16 31.61
CA MET A 55 19.06 75.96 30.76
C MET A 55 17.65 75.61 30.25
N PRO A 56 17.53 75.12 29.00
CA PRO A 56 16.31 74.50 28.52
C PRO A 56 16.05 73.17 29.25
N SER A 57 14.84 72.64 29.15
CA SER A 57 14.50 71.32 29.70
C SER A 57 15.36 70.22 29.07
N ASN A 58 15.70 69.21 29.88
CA ASN A 58 16.39 68.00 29.43
C ASN A 58 15.59 67.29 28.32
N GLY A 59 16.31 66.70 27.37
CA GLY A 59 15.71 65.96 26.26
C GLY A 59 15.57 64.46 26.56
N THR A 60 14.66 63.79 25.85
CA THR A 60 14.54 62.34 25.89
C THR A 60 14.00 61.77 24.58
N SER A 61 14.38 60.54 24.25
CA SER A 61 13.77 59.73 23.20
C SER A 61 13.77 58.25 23.57
N THR A 62 12.89 57.47 22.94
CA THR A 62 12.83 56.02 23.09
C THR A 62 13.31 55.37 21.81
N VAL A 63 14.22 54.40 21.95
CA VAL A 63 14.75 53.61 20.84
C VAL A 63 14.53 52.13 21.13
N SER A 64 14.48 51.31 20.08
CA SER A 64 14.35 49.86 20.23
C SER A 64 15.70 49.23 20.60
N CYS A 65 16.81 49.81 20.16
CA CYS A 65 18.11 49.15 20.16
C CYS A 65 19.19 49.92 20.88
N ILE A 66 20.06 49.19 21.58
CA ILE A 66 21.17 49.76 22.36
C ILE A 66 22.16 50.51 21.46
N ASP A 67 22.44 50.01 20.25
CA ASP A 67 23.37 50.63 19.30
C ASP A 67 22.87 51.97 18.76
N GLU A 68 21.55 52.17 18.69
CA GLU A 68 20.96 53.46 18.28
C GLU A 68 21.28 54.57 19.30
N THR A 69 21.56 54.18 20.55
CA THR A 69 21.95 55.12 21.61
C THR A 69 23.41 55.58 21.49
N ASP A 70 24.24 55.00 20.60
CA ASP A 70 25.62 55.50 20.35
C ASP A 70 25.63 56.83 19.58
N VAL A 71 24.49 57.21 18.98
CA VAL A 71 24.36 58.47 18.26
C VAL A 71 24.32 59.64 19.25
N VAL A 72 25.42 60.40 19.27
CA VAL A 72 25.53 61.61 20.10
C VAL A 72 24.40 62.60 19.76
N PRO A 73 23.53 62.96 20.72
CA PRO A 73 22.41 63.86 20.46
C PRO A 73 22.91 65.28 20.22
N THR A 74 22.14 66.07 19.46
CA THR A 74 22.49 67.46 19.21
C THR A 74 22.15 68.31 20.42
N ALA A 75 23.16 68.93 21.02
CA ALA A 75 22.98 69.82 22.16
C ALA A 75 22.24 71.11 21.74
N PRO A 76 21.36 71.67 22.58
CA PRO A 76 20.62 72.88 22.26
C PRO A 76 21.54 74.10 22.20
N THR A 77 21.16 75.10 21.41
CA THR A 77 21.85 76.40 21.44
C THR A 77 21.44 77.15 22.70
N VAL A 78 22.39 77.37 23.61
CA VAL A 78 22.21 78.15 24.84
C VAL A 78 22.90 79.50 24.67
N GLN A 79 22.26 80.57 25.10
CA GLN A 79 22.86 81.91 25.13
C GLN A 79 22.98 82.40 26.57
N ASP A 80 24.03 83.19 26.82
CA ASP A 80 24.14 83.94 28.07
C ASP A 80 23.13 85.11 28.11
N ALA A 81 23.07 85.81 29.24
CA ALA A 81 22.18 86.96 29.42
C ALA A 81 22.49 88.14 28.47
N CYS A 82 23.66 88.15 27.82
CA CYS A 82 24.09 89.14 26.84
C CYS A 82 23.77 88.73 25.39
N GLY A 83 23.22 87.54 25.17
CA GLY A 83 22.92 87.01 23.85
C GLY A 83 24.11 86.37 23.13
N ASN A 84 25.25 86.16 23.81
CA ASN A 84 26.35 85.39 23.25
C ASN A 84 26.02 83.91 23.32
N THR A 85 26.37 83.16 22.27
CA THR A 85 26.12 81.72 22.23
C THR A 85 27.20 80.96 23.01
N LEU A 86 26.78 80.17 24.00
CA LEU A 86 27.66 79.30 24.77
C LEU A 86 28.00 78.04 23.97
N THR A 87 29.26 77.61 24.06
CA THR A 87 29.71 76.36 23.45
C THR A 87 29.69 75.26 24.52
N PRO A 88 28.92 74.17 24.34
CA PRO A 88 28.93 73.07 25.29
C PRO A 88 30.27 72.35 25.32
N SER A 89 30.58 71.70 26.44
CA SER A 89 31.64 70.71 26.52
C SER A 89 31.40 69.55 25.55
N ALA A 90 32.44 68.77 25.27
CA ALA A 90 32.25 67.43 24.75
C ALA A 90 31.38 66.65 25.74
N PRO A 91 30.34 65.92 25.27
CA PRO A 91 29.45 65.26 26.18
C PRO A 91 30.15 64.14 26.93
N THR A 92 29.81 64.00 28.21
CA THR A 92 30.12 62.79 28.97
C THR A 92 28.95 61.82 28.83
N VAL A 93 29.23 60.53 28.67
CA VAL A 93 28.22 59.48 28.49
C VAL A 93 28.40 58.42 29.56
N ASN A 94 27.30 57.95 30.17
CA ASN A 94 27.37 56.83 31.10
C ASN A 94 27.66 55.51 30.37
N THR A 95 28.31 54.58 31.07
CA THR A 95 28.46 53.20 30.58
C THR A 95 27.19 52.43 30.86
N ILE A 96 26.59 51.83 29.83
CA ILE A 96 25.50 50.86 29.97
C ILE A 96 26.00 49.49 29.50
N THR A 97 25.61 48.44 30.22
CA THR A 97 26.00 47.05 29.92
C THR A 97 24.81 46.14 29.62
N THR A 98 23.59 46.61 29.85
CA THR A 98 22.34 45.88 29.61
C THR A 98 21.35 46.81 28.89
N CYS A 99 20.34 46.23 28.26
CA CYS A 99 19.29 46.99 27.59
C CYS A 99 18.21 47.52 28.56
N THR A 100 18.42 47.37 29.87
CA THR A 100 17.51 47.85 30.92
C THR A 100 17.91 49.22 31.45
N ASP A 101 19.13 49.66 31.17
CA ASP A 101 19.68 50.92 31.64
C ASP A 101 19.55 51.99 30.56
N ASP A 102 19.12 53.19 30.94
CA ASP A 102 19.06 54.33 30.03
C ASP A 102 20.48 54.86 29.72
N ARG A 103 20.70 55.28 28.47
CA ARG A 103 21.91 56.02 28.10
C ARG A 103 21.68 57.51 28.23
N ILE A 104 22.55 58.17 28.99
CA ILE A 104 22.46 59.58 29.34
C ILE A 104 23.73 60.29 28.84
N TYR A 105 23.52 61.28 27.98
CA TYR A 105 24.54 62.23 27.56
C TYR A 105 24.42 63.50 28.39
N THR A 106 25.52 63.95 28.99
CA THR A 106 25.59 65.18 29.79
C THR A 106 26.51 66.18 29.12
N PHE A 107 25.96 67.34 28.77
CA PHE A 107 26.68 68.48 28.21
C PHE A 107 26.77 69.59 29.25
N THR A 108 27.98 70.04 29.57
CA THR A 108 28.20 71.12 30.52
C THR A 108 28.40 72.42 29.75
N TYR A 109 27.60 73.42 30.09
CA TYR A 109 27.74 74.79 29.60
C TYR A 109 28.40 75.60 30.69
N THR A 110 29.42 76.38 30.32
CA THR A 110 30.10 77.27 31.25
C THR A 110 30.13 78.66 30.63
N ASP A 111 29.65 79.65 31.38
CA ASP A 111 29.75 81.06 30.99
C ASP A 111 31.17 81.60 31.26
N CYS A 112 31.39 82.89 31.02
CA CYS A 112 32.72 83.48 31.19
C CYS A 112 33.04 83.78 32.68
N GLU A 113 32.04 83.70 33.55
CA GLU A 113 32.11 83.81 35.01
C GLU A 113 32.47 82.48 35.68
N GLY A 114 32.33 81.36 34.97
CA GLY A 114 32.59 80.02 35.47
C GLY A 114 31.37 79.34 36.10
N ASN A 115 30.18 79.94 36.01
CA ASN A 115 28.94 79.25 36.37
C ASN A 115 28.74 78.12 35.37
N SER A 116 28.41 76.93 35.88
CA SER A 116 28.29 75.74 35.06
C SER A 116 26.97 75.05 35.32
N HIS A 117 26.25 74.77 34.24
CA HIS A 117 25.00 74.02 34.27
C HIS A 117 25.04 72.89 33.26
N ASP A 118 24.44 71.77 33.63
CA ASP A 118 24.37 70.58 32.80
C ASP A 118 23.01 70.50 32.09
N TRP A 119 23.06 70.15 30.82
CA TRP A 119 21.90 69.65 30.09
C TRP A 119 22.08 68.17 29.83
N THR A 120 21.05 67.39 30.14
CA THR A 120 21.08 65.96 29.88
C THR A 120 20.12 65.57 28.76
N TYR A 121 20.52 64.53 28.03
CA TYR A 121 19.68 63.86 27.05
C TYR A 121 19.65 62.36 27.36
N THR A 122 18.45 61.83 27.56
CA THR A 122 18.24 60.43 27.96
C THR A 122 17.61 59.63 26.82
N TYR A 123 18.35 58.63 26.31
CA TYR A 123 17.79 57.56 25.50
C TYR A 123 17.25 56.44 26.40
N VAL A 124 15.95 56.18 26.29
CA VAL A 124 15.27 55.05 26.92
C VAL A 124 15.26 53.87 25.96
N ILE A 125 15.78 52.72 26.39
CA ILE A 125 15.80 51.51 25.57
C ILE A 125 14.54 50.70 25.85
N ASN A 126 13.75 50.44 24.82
CA ASN A 126 12.55 49.59 24.90
C ASN A 126 12.65 48.48 23.86
N ASN A 127 13.53 47.51 24.13
CA ASN A 127 13.73 46.39 23.24
C ASN A 127 12.61 45.34 23.38
N ALA A 128 11.96 45.00 22.28
CA ALA A 128 10.93 43.96 22.24
C ALA A 128 11.57 42.56 22.20
N ALA A 129 10.77 41.53 22.50
CA ALA A 129 11.21 40.16 22.29
C ALA A 129 11.31 39.84 20.79
N PRO A 130 12.24 38.95 20.38
CA PRO A 130 12.42 38.59 18.98
C PRO A 130 11.14 37.98 18.40
N THR A 131 10.81 38.29 17.15
CA THR A 131 9.61 37.76 16.48
C THR A 131 9.93 36.45 15.78
N ILE A 132 9.25 35.35 16.16
CA ILE A 132 9.36 34.06 15.46
C ILE A 132 8.62 34.17 14.12
N THR A 133 9.36 34.08 13.02
CA THR A 133 8.82 34.21 11.65
C THR A 133 8.39 32.86 11.07
N SER A 134 8.97 31.76 11.54
CA SER A 134 8.60 30.40 11.15
C SER A 134 8.84 29.42 12.29
N CYS A 135 7.76 29.05 12.98
CA CYS A 135 7.81 27.92 13.91
C CYS A 135 7.56 26.61 13.13
N PRO A 136 8.37 25.55 13.33
CA PRO A 136 8.14 24.28 12.66
C PRO A 136 6.75 23.71 12.99
N ALA A 137 6.00 23.32 11.97
CA ALA A 137 4.69 22.68 12.13
C ALA A 137 4.83 21.25 12.68
N ASP A 138 3.78 20.76 13.33
CA ASP A 138 3.71 19.40 13.85
C ASP A 138 3.99 18.37 12.74
N GLN A 139 4.75 17.33 13.07
CA GLN A 139 5.19 16.30 12.15
C GLN A 139 4.74 14.92 12.62
N THR A 140 4.34 14.06 11.68
CA THR A 140 4.08 12.65 11.93
C THR A 140 4.95 11.82 11.02
N PHE A 141 5.69 10.87 11.58
CA PHE A 141 6.55 9.94 10.85
C PHE A 141 6.25 8.51 11.25
N CYS A 142 6.65 7.60 10.38
CA CYS A 142 6.60 6.16 10.65
C CYS A 142 7.94 5.68 11.17
N THR A 143 7.92 4.66 12.03
CA THR A 143 9.15 4.10 12.57
C THR A 143 10.04 3.56 11.45
N THR A 144 11.33 3.92 11.50
CA THR A 144 12.34 3.42 10.57
C THR A 144 13.47 2.74 11.33
N THR A 145 14.19 1.83 10.66
CA THR A 145 15.34 1.13 11.25
C THR A 145 16.47 2.08 11.66
N SER A 146 16.58 3.26 11.01
CA SER A 146 17.58 4.28 11.35
C SER A 146 17.15 5.21 12.49
N GLY A 147 15.83 5.33 12.70
CA GLY A 147 15.22 6.28 13.63
C GLY A 147 15.51 7.75 13.33
N SER A 148 16.12 8.11 12.21
CA SER A 148 16.54 9.49 11.91
C SER A 148 15.43 10.28 11.19
N TYR A 149 15.07 11.44 11.74
CA TYR A 149 14.05 12.32 11.18
C TYR A 149 14.56 13.75 11.07
N THR A 150 14.25 14.41 9.95
CA THR A 150 14.61 15.81 9.67
C THR A 150 13.46 16.73 10.07
N ILE A 151 13.70 17.63 11.03
CA ILE A 151 12.72 18.62 11.45
C ILE A 151 13.06 19.94 10.75
N PRO A 152 12.07 20.69 10.23
CA PRO A 152 12.32 22.00 9.65
C PRO A 152 13.01 22.95 10.64
N LEU A 153 13.87 23.81 10.10
CA LEU A 153 14.58 24.83 10.88
C LEU A 153 13.61 25.88 11.42
N ILE A 154 13.82 26.32 12.65
CA ILE A 154 13.15 27.50 13.21
C ILE A 154 13.79 28.78 12.67
N ALA A 155 12.99 29.82 12.45
CA ALA A 155 13.47 31.15 12.08
C ALA A 155 12.81 32.24 12.92
N ALA A 156 13.58 33.27 13.23
CA ALA A 156 13.16 34.45 13.98
C ALA A 156 13.92 35.69 13.49
N THR A 157 13.35 36.86 13.71
CA THR A 157 13.95 38.16 13.43
C THR A 157 13.87 39.03 14.67
N ASP A 158 14.75 40.00 14.78
CA ASP A 158 14.75 40.99 15.86
C ASP A 158 14.83 42.39 15.27
N ASP A 159 14.27 43.36 15.98
CA ASP A 159 14.31 44.76 15.55
C ASP A 159 15.73 45.35 15.70
N CYS A 160 16.59 44.69 16.49
CA CYS A 160 17.97 45.10 16.74
C CYS A 160 19.00 44.31 15.96
N ILE A 161 20.08 45.01 15.60
CA ILE A 161 21.25 44.41 14.97
C ILE A 161 21.97 43.60 16.06
N GLY A 162 21.91 42.27 15.96
CA GLY A 162 22.42 41.38 16.99
C GLY A 162 22.43 39.93 16.57
N THR A 163 23.01 39.06 17.39
CA THR A 163 22.98 37.60 17.17
C THR A 163 21.91 36.99 18.04
N LEU A 164 20.94 36.32 17.43
CA LEU A 164 19.93 35.56 18.16
C LEU A 164 20.53 34.23 18.66
N ASP A 165 20.29 33.92 19.93
CA ASP A 165 20.61 32.61 20.50
C ASP A 165 19.41 31.67 20.36
N TYR A 166 19.63 30.51 19.77
CA TYR A 166 18.59 29.50 19.49
C TYR A 166 18.82 28.27 20.35
N ALA A 167 17.89 28.03 21.25
CA ALA A 167 17.87 26.84 22.09
C ALA A 167 16.59 26.02 21.90
N TYR A 168 16.68 24.73 22.20
CA TYR A 168 15.52 23.86 22.27
C TYR A 168 15.62 22.89 23.44
N SER A 169 14.47 22.43 23.91
CA SER A 169 14.36 21.29 24.83
C SER A 169 13.38 20.27 24.25
N ILE A 170 13.70 19.00 24.41
CA ILE A 170 12.85 17.91 23.96
C ILE A 170 12.35 17.16 25.18
N SER A 171 11.04 16.93 25.23
CA SER A 171 10.38 16.12 26.25
C SER A 171 9.53 15.05 25.59
N GLY A 172 9.25 13.96 26.31
CA GLY A 172 8.51 12.80 25.78
C GLY A 172 9.42 11.68 25.30
N ALA A 173 9.08 11.04 24.19
CA ALA A 173 9.75 9.86 23.65
C ALA A 173 11.06 10.18 22.89
N THR A 174 12.09 10.67 23.60
CA THR A 174 13.35 11.13 23.01
C THR A 174 14.60 10.50 23.64
N THR A 175 15.68 10.40 22.86
CA THR A 175 17.04 10.05 23.33
C THR A 175 18.04 11.20 23.22
N ARG A 176 17.61 12.44 22.87
CA ARG A 176 18.51 13.56 22.57
C ARG A 176 18.42 14.73 23.55
N THR A 177 19.57 15.35 23.79
CA THR A 177 19.74 16.72 24.31
C THR A 177 20.66 17.49 23.34
N GLY A 178 20.41 18.79 23.10
CA GLY A 178 21.26 19.60 22.22
C GLY A 178 20.84 21.08 22.16
N ASN A 179 21.68 21.92 21.56
CA ASN A 179 21.47 23.36 21.35
C ASN A 179 21.64 23.70 19.85
N GLY A 180 20.94 24.71 19.31
CA GLY A 180 21.01 25.13 17.91
C GLY A 180 19.66 25.25 17.19
N THR A 181 19.69 25.45 15.86
CA THR A 181 18.49 25.68 15.03
C THR A 181 17.90 24.41 14.41
N ASP A 182 18.66 23.32 14.41
CA ASP A 182 18.23 22.03 13.86
C ASP A 182 17.96 21.02 14.99
N ALA A 183 16.70 20.58 15.04
CA ALA A 183 16.28 19.55 15.98
C ALA A 183 16.22 18.13 15.34
N SER A 184 16.88 17.90 14.21
CA SER A 184 16.97 16.59 13.53
C SER A 184 17.78 15.56 14.32
N GLY A 185 17.35 14.28 14.30
CA GLY A 185 18.01 13.22 15.06
C GLY A 185 17.16 11.97 15.25
N THR A 186 17.53 11.16 16.25
CA THR A 186 16.84 9.90 16.58
C THR A 186 15.71 10.12 17.57
N PHE A 187 14.49 9.75 17.19
CA PHE A 187 13.31 9.78 18.07
C PHE A 187 12.82 8.36 18.33
N ALA A 188 12.30 8.11 19.55
CA ALA A 188 11.66 6.84 19.89
C ALA A 188 10.18 6.87 19.49
N GLU A 189 9.53 5.69 19.46
CA GLU A 189 8.10 5.59 19.17
C GLU A 189 7.27 6.38 20.19
N GLY A 190 6.22 7.04 19.71
CA GLY A 190 5.33 7.86 20.52
C GLY A 190 5.47 9.36 20.24
N VAL A 191 5.07 10.17 21.21
CA VAL A 191 4.96 11.63 21.06
C VAL A 191 6.12 12.32 21.75
N SER A 192 6.78 13.22 21.03
CA SER A 192 7.79 14.13 21.54
C SER A 192 7.38 15.57 21.30
N THR A 193 7.62 16.44 22.27
CA THR A 193 7.41 17.88 22.13
C THR A 193 8.76 18.58 22.15
N ILE A 194 9.02 19.35 21.10
CA ILE A 194 10.18 20.24 20.97
C ILE A 194 9.72 21.64 21.38
N ALA A 195 10.25 22.17 22.48
CA ALA A 195 10.03 23.54 22.90
C ALA A 195 11.25 24.37 22.51
N TRP A 196 11.04 25.34 21.63
CA TRP A 196 12.04 26.27 21.14
C TRP A 196 12.06 27.55 21.97
N THR A 197 13.26 28.07 22.19
CA THR A 197 13.52 29.30 22.94
C THR A 197 14.53 30.14 22.16
N ILE A 198 14.11 31.32 21.72
CA ILE A 198 14.95 32.29 21.03
C ILE A 198 15.20 33.45 21.99
N THR A 199 16.47 33.77 22.23
CA THR A 199 16.87 34.86 23.13
C THR A 199 17.66 35.91 22.35
N ASP A 200 17.30 37.18 22.51
CA ASP A 200 18.07 38.30 21.94
C ASP A 200 19.25 38.72 22.83
N ASN A 201 20.05 39.68 22.36
CA ASN A 201 21.20 40.23 23.10
C ASN A 201 20.80 40.93 24.41
N CYS A 202 19.54 41.35 24.54
CA CYS A 202 18.99 42.01 25.72
C CYS A 202 18.40 41.03 26.74
N GLY A 203 18.33 39.74 26.39
CA GLY A 203 17.76 38.68 27.22
C GLY A 203 16.25 38.54 27.08
N ASN A 204 15.60 39.22 26.13
CA ASN A 204 14.18 38.97 25.86
C ASN A 204 14.02 37.64 25.14
N VAL A 205 12.92 36.94 25.43
CA VAL A 205 12.70 35.56 25.01
C VAL A 205 11.39 35.41 24.27
N SER A 206 11.43 34.69 23.14
CA SER A 206 10.25 34.17 22.44
C SER A 206 10.30 32.65 22.38
N THR A 207 9.14 32.01 22.50
CA THR A 207 9.02 30.55 22.51
C THR A 207 7.97 30.05 21.53
N CYS A 208 8.19 28.85 21.00
CA CYS A 208 7.18 28.10 20.27
C CYS A 208 7.39 26.61 20.43
N ASN A 209 6.35 25.82 20.18
CA ASN A 209 6.39 24.37 20.34
C ASN A 209 6.06 23.66 19.03
N THR A 210 6.71 22.52 18.81
CA THR A 210 6.43 21.59 17.71
C THR A 210 6.24 20.20 18.27
N VAL A 211 5.19 19.50 17.85
CA VAL A 211 4.96 18.09 18.21
C VAL A 211 5.48 17.19 17.11
N VAL A 212 6.23 16.15 17.50
CA VAL A 212 6.70 15.09 16.61
C VAL A 212 6.10 13.77 17.10
N THR A 213 5.32 13.12 16.23
CA THR A 213 4.71 11.83 16.51
C THR A 213 5.36 10.76 15.65
N ILE A 214 5.92 9.74 16.30
CA ILE A 214 6.50 8.57 15.65
C ILE A 214 5.55 7.39 15.84
N GLU A 215 4.82 7.05 14.78
CA GLU A 215 3.84 5.95 14.76
C GLU A 215 4.53 4.61 14.42
N PRO A 216 4.21 3.51 15.15
CA PRO A 216 4.76 2.20 14.83
C PRO A 216 4.29 1.70 13.46
N LEU A 217 5.14 0.95 12.78
CA LEU A 217 4.74 0.23 11.57
C LEU A 217 3.64 -0.80 11.88
N PRO A 218 2.62 -0.96 11.01
CA PRO A 218 1.64 -2.01 11.18
C PRO A 218 2.29 -3.39 11.06
N VAL A 219 1.76 -4.38 11.78
CA VAL A 219 2.21 -5.77 11.68
C VAL A 219 1.24 -6.51 10.77
N VAL A 220 1.73 -6.94 9.61
CA VAL A 220 0.90 -7.62 8.61
C VAL A 220 0.73 -9.10 8.97
N SER A 221 -0.50 -9.59 8.91
CA SER A 221 -0.81 -11.01 9.04
C SER A 221 -2.12 -11.30 8.31
N PHE A 222 -2.23 -12.46 7.68
CA PHE A 222 -3.47 -12.87 7.04
C PHE A 222 -3.61 -14.38 6.95
N THR A 223 -4.84 -14.83 6.71
CA THR A 223 -5.18 -16.23 6.45
C THR A 223 -6.06 -16.35 5.22
N ALA A 224 -6.12 -17.54 4.63
CA ALA A 224 -7.06 -17.86 3.56
C ALA A 224 -7.65 -19.28 3.71
N ASP A 225 -8.87 -19.46 3.21
CA ASP A 225 -9.54 -20.76 3.19
C ASP A 225 -10.45 -20.91 1.94
N PRO A 226 -10.36 -22.03 1.20
CA PRO A 226 -9.35 -23.10 1.31
C PRO A 226 -7.95 -22.67 0.81
N LEU A 227 -6.92 -23.47 1.07
CA LEU A 227 -5.57 -23.26 0.49
C LEU A 227 -5.30 -24.12 -0.76
N ALA A 228 -6.20 -25.05 -1.05
CA ALA A 228 -6.11 -25.91 -2.23
C ALA A 228 -7.49 -26.28 -2.77
N GLY A 229 -7.55 -26.59 -4.06
CA GLY A 229 -8.79 -27.00 -4.72
C GLY A 229 -8.58 -27.41 -6.18
N CYS A 230 -9.68 -27.65 -6.88
CA CYS A 230 -9.72 -28.03 -8.28
C CYS A 230 -10.14 -26.84 -9.14
N ASP A 231 -9.60 -26.73 -10.35
CA ASP A 231 -9.90 -25.60 -11.23
C ASP A 231 -11.40 -25.53 -11.61
N PRO A 232 -12.12 -24.40 -11.42
CA PRO A 232 -11.74 -23.21 -10.67
C PRO A 232 -12.15 -23.30 -9.19
N THR A 233 -11.36 -22.71 -8.29
CA THR A 233 -11.71 -22.61 -6.86
C THR A 233 -11.66 -21.16 -6.39
N THR A 234 -12.69 -20.73 -5.66
CA THR A 234 -12.74 -19.44 -4.96
C THR A 234 -12.13 -19.57 -3.58
N ILE A 235 -11.14 -18.73 -3.29
CA ILE A 235 -10.47 -18.60 -1.99
C ILE A 235 -10.95 -17.34 -1.29
N ASN A 236 -11.26 -17.45 0.00
CA ASN A 236 -11.59 -16.30 0.84
C ASN A 236 -10.37 -15.91 1.68
N PHE A 237 -10.02 -14.64 1.66
CA PHE A 237 -8.92 -14.07 2.43
C PHE A 237 -9.46 -13.29 3.63
N THR A 238 -8.78 -13.44 4.75
CA THR A 238 -9.10 -12.74 6.00
C THR A 238 -7.86 -12.00 6.49
N ASP A 239 -7.97 -10.69 6.63
CA ASP A 239 -6.94 -9.87 7.26
C ASP A 239 -6.88 -10.14 8.76
N GLN A 240 -5.65 -10.22 9.29
CA GLN A 240 -5.35 -10.36 10.72
C GLN A 240 -4.27 -9.36 11.14
N SER A 241 -4.03 -8.34 10.31
CA SER A 241 -3.01 -7.34 10.55
C SER A 241 -3.36 -6.48 11.76
N THR A 242 -2.34 -5.94 12.44
CA THR A 242 -2.51 -5.05 13.59
C THR A 242 -1.90 -3.68 13.31
N GLY A 243 -2.49 -2.65 13.91
CA GLY A 243 -2.19 -1.24 13.63
C GLY A 243 -3.45 -0.50 13.22
N ASN A 244 -3.41 0.83 13.22
CA ASN A 244 -4.53 1.67 12.81
C ASN A 244 -4.63 1.73 11.27
N ILE A 245 -4.88 0.58 10.65
CA ILE A 245 -4.90 0.34 9.21
C ILE A 245 -6.21 0.86 8.62
N ASN A 246 -6.14 1.51 7.45
CA ASN A 246 -7.32 1.98 6.72
C ASN A 246 -7.27 1.70 5.22
N ILE A 247 -6.16 1.18 4.70
CA ILE A 247 -5.98 0.81 3.30
C ILE A 247 -5.35 -0.58 3.25
N TRP A 248 -5.96 -1.46 2.47
CA TRP A 248 -5.46 -2.79 2.13
C TRP A 248 -5.20 -2.84 0.64
N ASP A 249 -4.10 -3.48 0.25
CA ASP A 249 -3.75 -3.75 -1.13
C ASP A 249 -3.29 -5.19 -1.25
N TRP A 250 -4.15 -6.01 -1.84
CA TRP A 250 -3.93 -7.43 -2.05
C TRP A 250 -3.42 -7.67 -3.47
N GLU A 251 -2.38 -8.47 -3.60
CA GLU A 251 -1.94 -9.05 -4.87
C GLU A 251 -2.02 -10.57 -4.77
N PHE A 252 -2.83 -11.19 -5.62
CA PHE A 252 -3.13 -12.62 -5.57
C PHE A 252 -2.08 -13.50 -6.29
N GLY A 253 -1.10 -12.89 -6.97
CA GLY A 253 -0.01 -13.59 -7.65
C GLY A 253 -0.35 -14.12 -9.05
N ASP A 254 -1.59 -13.99 -9.50
CA ASP A 254 -2.07 -14.29 -10.86
C ASP A 254 -2.36 -13.02 -11.70
N GLY A 255 -2.03 -11.85 -11.14
CA GLY A 255 -2.36 -10.54 -11.71
C GLY A 255 -3.65 -9.91 -11.17
N GLY A 256 -4.44 -10.64 -10.38
CA GLY A 256 -5.58 -10.10 -9.65
C GLY A 256 -5.17 -9.24 -8.45
N ILE A 257 -5.94 -8.19 -8.18
CA ILE A 257 -5.74 -7.28 -7.05
C ILE A 257 -7.05 -6.96 -6.32
N SER A 258 -6.98 -6.52 -5.06
CA SER A 258 -8.14 -6.04 -4.31
C SER A 258 -7.79 -4.99 -3.26
N GLY A 259 -8.67 -4.01 -3.09
CA GLY A 259 -8.59 -2.98 -2.03
C GLY A 259 -9.47 -3.24 -0.80
N LEU A 260 -10.14 -4.40 -0.73
CA LEU A 260 -11.02 -4.77 0.39
C LEU A 260 -10.20 -5.38 1.54
N GLU A 261 -10.65 -5.18 2.78
CA GLU A 261 -10.05 -5.80 3.97
C GLU A 261 -10.10 -7.34 3.90
N ASN A 262 -11.25 -7.92 3.56
CA ASN A 262 -11.46 -9.37 3.48
C ASN A 262 -12.01 -9.77 2.09
N PRO A 263 -11.16 -9.87 1.05
CA PRO A 263 -11.61 -10.19 -0.30
C PRO A 263 -11.82 -11.70 -0.52
N SER A 264 -12.50 -12.02 -1.62
CA SER A 264 -12.49 -13.36 -2.21
C SER A 264 -11.92 -13.28 -3.62
N HIS A 265 -11.22 -14.32 -4.05
CA HIS A 265 -10.61 -14.40 -5.38
C HIS A 265 -10.70 -15.81 -5.96
N THR A 266 -10.96 -15.93 -7.27
CA THR A 266 -11.12 -17.24 -7.93
C THR A 266 -9.92 -17.53 -8.80
N TYR A 267 -9.27 -18.66 -8.54
CA TYR A 267 -8.05 -19.07 -9.22
C TYR A 267 -8.30 -20.23 -10.19
N SER A 268 -7.55 -20.22 -11.30
CA SER A 268 -7.37 -21.36 -12.20
C SER A 268 -6.18 -22.22 -11.77
N SER A 269 -5.95 -23.35 -12.45
CA SER A 269 -4.85 -24.28 -12.11
C SER A 269 -3.48 -23.58 -12.03
N GLY A 270 -2.77 -23.75 -10.92
CA GLY A 270 -1.49 -23.11 -10.66
C GLY A 270 -1.15 -23.05 -9.17
N THR A 271 0.05 -22.55 -8.87
CA THR A 271 0.50 -22.27 -7.51
C THR A 271 0.81 -20.78 -7.40
N TYR A 272 0.22 -20.12 -6.41
CA TYR A 272 0.21 -18.66 -6.31
C TYR A 272 0.79 -18.19 -4.98
N SER A 273 1.57 -17.12 -5.03
CA SER A 273 2.08 -16.41 -3.85
C SER A 273 1.24 -15.16 -3.64
N VAL A 274 0.78 -14.94 -2.41
CA VAL A 274 -0.14 -13.84 -2.09
C VAL A 274 0.60 -12.78 -1.30
N THR A 275 0.46 -11.52 -1.71
CA THR A 275 1.04 -10.36 -1.04
C THR A 275 -0.09 -9.51 -0.48
N LEU A 276 0.07 -9.07 0.78
CA LEU A 276 -0.76 -8.05 1.39
C LEU A 276 0.13 -6.88 1.80
N THR A 277 -0.24 -5.70 1.32
CA THR A 277 0.30 -4.42 1.77
C THR A 277 -0.79 -3.66 2.52
N VAL A 278 -0.51 -3.26 3.75
CA VAL A 278 -1.43 -2.47 4.58
C VAL A 278 -0.82 -1.10 4.86
N THR A 279 -1.67 -0.08 4.85
CA THR A 279 -1.26 1.30 5.16
C THR A 279 -2.13 1.88 6.25
N THR A 280 -1.51 2.56 7.22
CA THR A 280 -2.22 3.28 8.30
C THR A 280 -2.67 4.66 7.86
N ALA A 281 -3.56 5.29 8.64
CA ALA A 281 -3.99 6.67 8.40
C ALA A 281 -2.83 7.70 8.41
N ALA A 282 -1.73 7.38 9.09
CA ALA A 282 -0.52 8.20 9.12
C ALA A 282 0.41 7.96 7.91
N GLY A 283 0.06 7.04 7.00
CA GLY A 283 0.85 6.67 5.84
C GLY A 283 1.90 5.58 6.10
N CYS A 284 1.88 4.93 7.27
CA CYS A 284 2.84 3.87 7.60
C CYS A 284 2.47 2.58 6.91
N GLN A 285 3.39 2.03 6.13
CA GLN A 285 3.16 0.89 5.27
C GLN A 285 4.03 -0.29 5.67
N SER A 286 3.41 -1.47 5.70
CA SER A 286 4.11 -2.75 5.81
C SER A 286 3.55 -3.74 4.79
N THR A 287 4.40 -4.66 4.35
CA THR A 287 4.07 -5.67 3.34
C THR A 287 4.50 -7.05 3.80
N MET A 288 3.67 -8.05 3.52
CA MET A 288 4.00 -9.46 3.73
C MET A 288 3.58 -10.30 2.51
N THR A 289 4.47 -11.19 2.09
CA THR A 289 4.22 -12.16 1.01
C THR A 289 4.28 -13.58 1.56
N MET A 290 3.19 -14.34 1.39
CA MET A 290 3.15 -15.78 1.62
C MET A 290 3.48 -16.50 0.30
N SER A 291 4.64 -17.16 0.25
CA SER A 291 5.08 -17.89 -0.94
C SER A 291 4.35 -19.22 -1.12
N ASN A 292 3.91 -19.53 -2.35
CA ASN A 292 3.19 -20.77 -2.70
C ASN A 292 1.98 -21.05 -1.78
N TYR A 293 1.24 -20.01 -1.43
CA TYR A 293 0.22 -20.05 -0.40
C TYR A 293 -1.07 -20.76 -0.85
N VAL A 294 -1.45 -20.59 -2.13
CA VAL A 294 -2.62 -21.22 -2.73
C VAL A 294 -2.19 -22.15 -3.85
N THR A 295 -2.73 -23.38 -3.88
CA THR A 295 -2.45 -24.36 -4.94
C THR A 295 -3.73 -24.93 -5.54
N ILE A 296 -4.01 -24.60 -6.80
CA ILE A 296 -5.15 -25.13 -7.54
C ILE A 296 -4.68 -26.19 -8.53
N SER A 297 -5.24 -27.39 -8.41
CA SER A 297 -4.92 -28.52 -9.28
C SER A 297 -5.76 -28.49 -10.56
N PRO A 298 -5.17 -28.79 -11.74
CA PRO A 298 -5.92 -28.91 -12.97
C PRO A 298 -6.85 -30.13 -12.92
N ASN A 299 -8.05 -30.03 -13.52
CA ASN A 299 -8.94 -31.19 -13.59
C ASN A 299 -8.36 -32.29 -14.50
N PRO A 300 -8.42 -33.57 -14.10
CA PRO A 300 -8.17 -34.65 -15.04
C PRO A 300 -9.28 -34.67 -16.10
N VAL A 301 -8.99 -35.30 -17.24
CA VAL A 301 -9.97 -35.56 -18.29
C VAL A 301 -10.06 -37.06 -18.48
N ALA A 302 -11.21 -37.64 -18.15
CA ALA A 302 -11.47 -39.07 -18.26
C ALA A 302 -11.71 -39.46 -19.73
N SER A 303 -10.96 -40.44 -20.23
CA SER A 303 -11.14 -41.00 -21.56
C SER A 303 -10.64 -42.42 -21.62
N PHE A 304 -11.32 -43.30 -22.36
CA PHE A 304 -10.85 -44.65 -22.64
C PHE A 304 -11.45 -45.24 -23.91
N ALA A 305 -10.83 -46.32 -24.38
CA ALA A 305 -11.33 -47.15 -25.47
C ALA A 305 -11.48 -48.61 -25.02
N ALA A 306 -12.41 -49.33 -25.66
CA ALA A 306 -12.59 -50.76 -25.49
C ALA A 306 -12.18 -51.49 -26.79
N SER A 307 -11.37 -52.54 -26.66
CA SER A 307 -10.88 -53.33 -27.79
C SER A 307 -11.03 -54.83 -27.52
N PRO A 308 -11.95 -55.53 -28.22
CA PRO A 308 -12.98 -54.97 -29.10
C PRO A 308 -14.14 -54.35 -28.28
N ALA A 309 -14.84 -53.35 -28.85
CA ALA A 309 -16.06 -52.82 -28.23
C ALA A 309 -17.26 -53.77 -28.35
N VAL A 310 -17.19 -54.74 -29.26
CA VAL A 310 -18.20 -55.79 -29.47
C VAL A 310 -17.50 -57.14 -29.53
N THR A 311 -17.95 -58.11 -28.72
CA THR A 311 -17.44 -59.49 -28.70
C THR A 311 -18.58 -60.51 -28.64
N THR A 312 -18.26 -61.80 -28.47
CA THR A 312 -19.22 -62.91 -28.34
C THR A 312 -19.03 -63.66 -27.03
N GLU A 313 -20.02 -64.42 -26.59
CA GLU A 313 -19.94 -65.31 -25.43
C GLU A 313 -18.82 -66.37 -25.54
N ASP A 314 -18.37 -66.71 -26.75
CA ASP A 314 -17.23 -67.61 -26.97
C ASP A 314 -15.89 -66.95 -26.63
N ASN A 315 -15.81 -65.61 -26.72
CA ASN A 315 -14.61 -64.83 -26.40
C ASN A 315 -14.99 -63.55 -25.63
N PRO A 316 -15.60 -63.64 -24.43
CA PRO A 316 -16.26 -62.50 -23.78
C PRO A 316 -15.29 -61.53 -23.10
N THR A 317 -14.00 -61.60 -23.43
CA THR A 317 -12.94 -60.79 -22.87
C THR A 317 -12.76 -59.50 -23.67
N ILE A 318 -12.76 -58.36 -22.98
CA ILE A 318 -12.54 -57.03 -23.54
C ILE A 318 -11.33 -56.40 -22.85
N ASN A 319 -10.43 -55.83 -23.65
CA ASN A 319 -9.31 -55.03 -23.16
C ASN A 319 -9.70 -53.55 -23.13
N PHE A 320 -9.54 -52.90 -21.97
CA PHE A 320 -9.78 -51.47 -21.82
C PHE A 320 -8.46 -50.71 -21.86
N ILE A 321 -8.42 -49.66 -22.66
CA ILE A 321 -7.23 -48.83 -22.87
C ILE A 321 -7.55 -47.44 -22.35
N ASN A 322 -6.89 -47.05 -21.27
CA ASN A 322 -7.02 -45.72 -20.71
C ASN A 322 -6.36 -44.67 -21.62
N GLN A 323 -7.07 -43.57 -21.84
CA GLN A 323 -6.66 -42.42 -22.64
C GLN A 323 -6.82 -41.11 -21.85
N SER A 324 -7.02 -41.21 -20.53
CA SER A 324 -7.24 -40.07 -19.65
C SER A 324 -5.98 -39.23 -19.51
N THR A 325 -6.15 -37.93 -19.36
CA THR A 325 -5.04 -36.99 -19.14
C THR A 325 -5.12 -36.36 -17.76
N GLY A 326 -3.98 -36.17 -17.10
CA GLY A 326 -3.92 -35.47 -15.80
C GLY A 326 -4.39 -36.29 -14.59
N ALA A 327 -4.70 -37.58 -14.76
CA ALA A 327 -5.07 -38.49 -13.69
C ALA A 327 -3.88 -39.30 -13.16
N SER A 328 -3.97 -39.77 -11.92
CA SER A 328 -2.99 -40.62 -11.24
C SER A 328 -3.58 -41.90 -10.65
N SER A 329 -4.90 -42.00 -10.57
CA SER A 329 -5.62 -43.19 -10.12
C SER A 329 -6.87 -43.42 -10.95
N TYR A 330 -7.28 -44.69 -11.03
CA TYR A 330 -8.33 -45.18 -11.92
C TYR A 330 -9.24 -46.14 -11.15
N VAL A 331 -10.54 -46.05 -11.37
CA VAL A 331 -11.53 -47.00 -10.87
C VAL A 331 -12.49 -47.34 -11.99
N TRP A 332 -12.55 -48.62 -12.34
CA TRP A 332 -13.41 -49.14 -13.39
C TRP A 332 -14.62 -49.82 -12.80
N THR A 333 -15.78 -49.65 -13.41
CA THR A 333 -16.99 -50.46 -13.16
C THR A 333 -17.51 -50.99 -14.48
N PHE A 334 -17.82 -52.29 -14.57
CA PHE A 334 -18.07 -52.96 -15.85
C PHE A 334 -19.54 -53.07 -16.26
N GLY A 335 -20.48 -52.70 -15.37
CA GLY A 335 -21.90 -52.57 -15.71
C GLY A 335 -22.69 -53.88 -15.86
N ASP A 336 -22.14 -55.03 -15.46
CA ASP A 336 -22.77 -56.36 -15.56
C ASP A 336 -23.58 -56.76 -14.32
N GLY A 337 -23.73 -55.86 -13.35
CA GLY A 337 -24.47 -56.13 -12.11
C GLY A 337 -23.72 -56.99 -11.08
N THR A 338 -22.48 -57.42 -11.37
CA THR A 338 -21.65 -58.17 -10.40
C THR A 338 -21.10 -57.30 -9.27
N GLY A 339 -21.01 -55.98 -9.50
CA GLY A 339 -20.35 -55.05 -8.59
C GLY A 339 -18.82 -55.06 -8.70
N SER A 340 -18.26 -55.72 -9.72
CA SER A 340 -16.81 -55.80 -9.92
C SER A 340 -16.18 -54.43 -10.19
N THR A 341 -15.04 -54.18 -9.54
CA THR A 341 -14.21 -52.98 -9.73
C THR A 341 -12.76 -53.37 -10.03
N ASP A 342 -12.09 -52.56 -10.84
CA ASP A 342 -10.67 -52.70 -11.15
C ASP A 342 -9.96 -51.35 -10.99
N TYR A 343 -8.68 -51.37 -10.62
CA TYR A 343 -7.84 -50.20 -10.36
C TYR A 343 -6.61 -50.16 -11.30
N ALA A 344 -6.45 -51.16 -12.15
CA ALA A 344 -5.40 -51.16 -13.17
C ALA A 344 -5.62 -50.03 -14.18
N GLU A 345 -4.52 -49.51 -14.72
CA GLU A 345 -4.58 -48.50 -15.77
C GLU A 345 -5.25 -49.04 -17.05
N ASN A 346 -4.95 -50.28 -17.43
CA ASN A 346 -5.52 -50.93 -18.61
C ASN A 346 -6.04 -52.31 -18.22
N PRO A 347 -7.26 -52.42 -17.67
CA PRO A 347 -7.79 -53.69 -17.20
C PRO A 347 -8.25 -54.59 -18.36
N LEU A 348 -8.16 -55.89 -18.11
CA LEU A 348 -8.71 -56.93 -18.97
C LEU A 348 -9.89 -57.58 -18.24
N TYR A 349 -11.10 -57.48 -18.80
CA TYR A 349 -12.31 -57.98 -18.16
C TYR A 349 -13.02 -59.02 -19.00
N THR A 350 -13.55 -60.06 -18.35
CA THR A 350 -14.30 -61.14 -19.02
C THR A 350 -15.73 -61.16 -18.50
N TYR A 351 -16.69 -60.93 -19.40
CA TYR A 351 -18.11 -60.90 -19.06
C TYR A 351 -18.72 -62.30 -18.93
N VAL A 352 -19.67 -62.45 -18.00
CA VAL A 352 -20.47 -63.66 -17.86
C VAL A 352 -21.85 -63.40 -18.47
N GLY A 353 -22.05 -63.93 -19.67
CA GLY A 353 -23.29 -63.80 -20.43
C GLY A 353 -23.29 -62.67 -21.47
N ASN A 354 -24.27 -62.74 -22.37
CA ASN A 354 -24.51 -61.73 -23.39
C ASN A 354 -25.31 -60.51 -22.89
N GLY A 355 -25.15 -59.39 -23.57
CA GLY A 355 -25.84 -58.15 -23.25
C GLY A 355 -25.07 -56.91 -23.71
N SER A 356 -25.64 -55.75 -23.41
CA SER A 356 -24.96 -54.46 -23.51
C SER A 356 -24.61 -53.97 -22.12
N PHE A 357 -23.35 -53.65 -21.88
CA PHE A 357 -22.82 -53.26 -20.58
C PHE A 357 -22.28 -51.84 -20.62
N VAL A 358 -22.68 -51.02 -19.65
CA VAL A 358 -22.17 -49.64 -19.51
C VAL A 358 -20.94 -49.68 -18.62
N VAL A 359 -19.78 -49.48 -19.22
CA VAL A 359 -18.51 -49.40 -18.52
C VAL A 359 -18.27 -47.96 -18.14
N THR A 360 -17.90 -47.70 -16.89
CA THR A 360 -17.55 -46.36 -16.39
C THR A 360 -16.14 -46.38 -15.86
N LEU A 361 -15.34 -45.42 -16.31
CA LEU A 361 -14.03 -45.09 -15.77
C LEU A 361 -14.17 -43.84 -14.91
N TRP A 362 -13.76 -43.94 -13.66
CA TRP A 362 -13.55 -42.81 -12.76
C TRP A 362 -12.06 -42.57 -12.63
N VAL A 363 -11.63 -41.32 -12.81
CA VAL A 363 -10.23 -40.93 -12.69
C VAL A 363 -10.07 -39.87 -11.61
N GLU A 364 -8.93 -39.90 -10.93
CA GLU A 364 -8.59 -38.92 -9.92
C GLU A 364 -7.11 -38.54 -10.01
N ASN A 365 -6.81 -37.26 -9.82
CA ASN A 365 -5.44 -36.74 -9.83
C ASN A 365 -4.87 -36.66 -8.40
N ALA A 366 -3.58 -36.30 -8.29
CA ALA A 366 -2.92 -36.16 -6.99
C ALA A 366 -3.51 -35.04 -6.10
N GLY A 367 -4.22 -34.08 -6.69
CA GLY A 367 -4.94 -33.01 -6.00
C GLY A 367 -6.35 -33.39 -5.53
N GLY A 368 -6.80 -34.63 -5.78
CA GLY A 368 -8.13 -35.11 -5.43
C GLY A 368 -9.24 -34.72 -6.41
N CYS A 369 -8.90 -34.10 -7.55
CA CYS A 369 -9.86 -33.72 -8.58
C CYS A 369 -10.27 -34.95 -9.37
N LYS A 370 -11.57 -35.07 -9.65
CA LYS A 370 -12.17 -36.27 -10.23
C LYS A 370 -12.89 -35.94 -11.53
N ASP A 371 -12.83 -36.89 -12.45
CA ASP A 371 -13.65 -36.90 -13.66
C ASP A 371 -14.11 -38.32 -13.96
N SER A 372 -15.15 -38.48 -14.77
CA SER A 372 -15.60 -39.80 -15.21
C SER A 372 -16.17 -39.78 -16.61
N THR A 373 -16.08 -40.95 -17.25
CA THR A 373 -16.63 -41.16 -18.58
C THR A 373 -17.16 -42.59 -18.70
N SER A 374 -18.09 -42.80 -19.62
CA SER A 374 -18.72 -44.10 -19.84
C SER A 374 -18.77 -44.49 -21.31
N LEU A 375 -18.63 -45.78 -21.58
CA LEU A 375 -18.73 -46.39 -22.90
C LEU A 375 -19.58 -47.66 -22.82
N VAL A 376 -20.41 -47.89 -23.84
CA VAL A 376 -21.17 -49.15 -23.97
C VAL A 376 -20.34 -50.18 -24.71
N VAL A 377 -20.22 -51.37 -24.14
CA VAL A 377 -19.67 -52.56 -24.80
C VAL A 377 -20.74 -53.62 -24.97
N VAL A 378 -20.60 -54.49 -25.97
CA VAL A 378 -21.61 -55.50 -26.30
C VAL A 378 -20.99 -56.89 -26.35
N VAL A 379 -21.59 -57.83 -25.63
CA VAL A 379 -21.29 -59.27 -25.74
C VAL A 379 -22.49 -59.91 -26.43
N LYS A 380 -22.27 -60.46 -27.64
CA LYS A 380 -23.30 -61.14 -28.42
C LYS A 380 -23.42 -62.60 -27.98
N PRO A 381 -24.63 -63.20 -28.01
CA PRO A 381 -24.82 -64.61 -27.67
C PRO A 381 -24.05 -65.53 -28.62
N THR A 382 -23.69 -66.73 -28.14
CA THR A 382 -23.09 -67.76 -29.01
C THR A 382 -24.14 -68.31 -29.98
N PHE A 383 -23.83 -68.28 -31.28
CA PHE A 383 -24.61 -68.94 -32.32
C PHE A 383 -24.26 -70.42 -32.38
N THR A 384 -25.21 -71.30 -32.07
CA THR A 384 -25.09 -72.74 -32.29
C THR A 384 -26.20 -73.21 -33.23
N PHE A 385 -25.81 -73.98 -34.24
CA PHE A 385 -26.75 -74.59 -35.19
C PHE A 385 -26.38 -76.02 -35.46
N TYR A 386 -27.29 -76.93 -35.13
CA TYR A 386 -27.21 -78.34 -35.44
C TYR A 386 -28.45 -78.76 -36.21
N LEU A 387 -28.24 -79.22 -37.44
CA LEU A 387 -29.27 -79.86 -38.24
C LEU A 387 -28.92 -81.36 -38.31
N PRO A 388 -29.82 -82.26 -37.91
CA PRO A 388 -29.62 -83.70 -38.11
C PRO A 388 -29.36 -84.02 -39.59
N ASN A 389 -28.90 -85.24 -39.86
CA ASN A 389 -28.77 -85.74 -41.24
C ASN A 389 -29.73 -86.91 -41.53
N THR A 390 -30.45 -87.39 -40.52
CA THR A 390 -31.32 -88.56 -40.59
C THR A 390 -32.47 -88.44 -39.60
N PHE A 391 -33.67 -88.84 -40.00
CA PHE A 391 -34.81 -89.00 -39.09
C PHE A 391 -35.66 -90.22 -39.40
N THR A 392 -36.44 -90.67 -38.41
CA THR A 392 -37.22 -91.92 -38.46
C THR A 392 -38.67 -91.61 -38.10
N PRO A 393 -39.52 -91.24 -39.08
CA PRO A 393 -40.93 -90.98 -38.83
C PRO A 393 -41.70 -92.31 -38.75
N ASN A 394 -41.63 -92.99 -37.60
CA ASN A 394 -42.24 -94.31 -37.33
C ASN A 394 -43.25 -94.29 -36.16
N ASN A 395 -43.52 -93.10 -35.61
CA ASN A 395 -44.45 -92.84 -34.51
C ASN A 395 -44.09 -93.57 -33.19
N ASP A 396 -42.80 -93.83 -32.95
CA ASP A 396 -42.26 -94.32 -31.67
C ASP A 396 -41.98 -93.18 -30.64
N GLY A 397 -42.15 -91.93 -31.08
CA GLY A 397 -41.96 -90.73 -30.28
C GLY A 397 -40.52 -90.22 -30.26
N ARG A 398 -39.61 -90.83 -31.02
CA ARG A 398 -38.20 -90.45 -31.12
C ARG A 398 -37.86 -90.13 -32.57
N ASN A 399 -37.31 -88.94 -32.79
CA ASN A 399 -36.80 -88.54 -34.10
C ASN A 399 -37.89 -88.56 -35.21
N GLU A 400 -39.12 -88.22 -34.84
CA GLU A 400 -40.30 -88.23 -35.73
C GLU A 400 -40.30 -87.09 -36.74
N SER A 401 -39.68 -85.97 -36.38
CA SER A 401 -39.63 -84.79 -37.23
C SER A 401 -38.21 -84.30 -37.39
N PHE A 402 -37.90 -83.95 -38.63
CA PHE A 402 -36.66 -83.34 -39.02
C PHE A 402 -36.74 -81.82 -38.80
N ARG A 403 -35.97 -81.34 -37.82
CA ARG A 403 -35.83 -79.91 -37.51
C ARG A 403 -34.43 -79.62 -36.97
N PRO A 404 -33.97 -78.37 -37.04
CA PRO A 404 -32.73 -77.97 -36.41
C PRO A 404 -32.85 -77.81 -34.88
N TYR A 405 -31.70 -77.79 -34.23
CA TYR A 405 -31.49 -77.55 -32.80
C TYR A 405 -30.36 -76.53 -32.62
N GLY A 406 -30.42 -75.71 -31.58
CA GLY A 406 -29.40 -74.70 -31.30
C GLY A 406 -29.95 -73.45 -30.64
N THR A 407 -29.08 -72.47 -30.42
CA THR A 407 -29.35 -71.19 -29.75
C THR A 407 -28.60 -70.04 -30.42
N GLY A 408 -28.90 -68.78 -30.05
CA GLY A 408 -28.15 -67.62 -30.55
C GLY A 408 -28.56 -67.13 -31.94
N TRP A 409 -29.81 -67.39 -32.31
CA TRP A 409 -30.36 -67.16 -33.64
C TRP A 409 -31.81 -66.67 -33.55
N ASP A 410 -32.20 -65.82 -34.50
CA ASP A 410 -33.52 -65.21 -34.61
C ASP A 410 -34.50 -66.21 -35.23
N THR A 411 -35.41 -66.75 -34.42
CA THR A 411 -36.39 -67.75 -34.87
C THR A 411 -37.36 -67.20 -35.90
N ASP A 412 -37.60 -65.89 -35.95
CA ASP A 412 -38.52 -65.28 -36.91
C ASP A 412 -37.90 -65.18 -38.32
N SER A 413 -36.57 -65.23 -38.39
CA SER A 413 -35.82 -65.26 -39.65
C SER A 413 -35.66 -66.66 -40.25
N TYR A 414 -36.09 -67.71 -39.53
CA TYR A 414 -35.94 -69.10 -39.94
C TYR A 414 -36.77 -69.42 -41.18
N SER A 415 -36.18 -70.13 -42.13
CA SER A 415 -36.94 -70.88 -43.13
C SER A 415 -36.23 -72.16 -43.52
N MET A 416 -36.98 -73.25 -43.63
CA MET A 416 -36.47 -74.53 -44.12
C MET A 416 -37.28 -75.01 -45.31
N ARG A 417 -36.58 -75.46 -46.34
CA ARG A 417 -37.14 -76.04 -47.57
C ARG A 417 -36.53 -77.41 -47.80
N ILE A 418 -37.36 -78.40 -48.10
CA ILE A 418 -36.92 -79.76 -48.42
C ILE A 418 -37.33 -80.08 -49.85
N TYR A 419 -36.42 -80.66 -50.61
CA TYR A 419 -36.58 -80.96 -52.02
C TYR A 419 -36.34 -82.43 -52.31
N SER A 420 -37.06 -82.96 -53.31
CA SER A 420 -36.81 -84.27 -53.87
C SER A 420 -35.45 -84.31 -54.61
N ARG A 421 -35.00 -85.52 -54.98
CA ARG A 421 -33.81 -85.71 -55.83
C ARG A 421 -33.90 -85.00 -57.20
N TRP A 422 -35.09 -84.58 -57.60
CA TRP A 422 -35.36 -83.86 -58.85
C TRP A 422 -35.53 -82.34 -58.66
N GLY A 423 -35.37 -81.84 -57.43
CA GLY A 423 -35.49 -80.41 -57.11
C GLY A 423 -36.91 -79.90 -56.88
N GLU A 424 -37.89 -80.80 -56.76
CA GLU A 424 -39.28 -80.44 -56.42
C GLU A 424 -39.39 -80.12 -54.92
N LEU A 425 -40.06 -79.01 -54.56
CA LEU A 425 -40.27 -78.62 -53.16
C LEU A 425 -41.30 -79.54 -52.49
N LEU A 426 -40.88 -80.28 -51.47
CA LEU A 426 -41.69 -81.26 -50.74
C LEU A 426 -42.18 -80.74 -49.38
N PHE A 427 -41.42 -79.85 -48.74
CA PHE A 427 -41.79 -79.30 -47.46
C PHE A 427 -41.23 -77.89 -47.31
N TYR A 428 -42.00 -77.01 -46.68
CA TYR A 428 -41.60 -75.66 -46.35
C TYR A 428 -42.15 -75.28 -44.98
N THR A 429 -41.29 -74.69 -44.15
CA THR A 429 -41.69 -74.13 -42.87
C THR A 429 -40.90 -72.85 -42.59
N THR A 430 -41.54 -71.93 -41.86
CA THR A 430 -40.88 -70.80 -41.18
C THR A 430 -40.95 -70.94 -39.66
N ASP A 431 -41.63 -71.96 -39.15
CA ASP A 431 -41.68 -72.27 -37.72
C ASP A 431 -40.61 -73.33 -37.42
N VAL A 432 -39.63 -72.95 -36.60
CA VAL A 432 -38.52 -73.82 -36.17
C VAL A 432 -39.00 -75.07 -35.42
N ASN A 433 -40.18 -75.01 -34.79
CA ASN A 433 -40.76 -76.13 -34.07
C ASN A 433 -41.56 -77.07 -34.97
N HIS A 434 -41.98 -76.61 -36.15
CA HIS A 434 -42.69 -77.40 -37.15
C HIS A 434 -41.70 -78.02 -38.15
N GLY A 435 -41.08 -79.11 -37.73
CA GLY A 435 -40.19 -79.92 -38.58
C GLY A 435 -40.94 -80.80 -39.58
N TRP A 436 -40.22 -81.32 -40.57
CA TRP A 436 -40.79 -82.27 -41.53
C TRP A 436 -40.93 -83.65 -40.90
N ASP A 437 -42.15 -84.17 -40.84
CA ASP A 437 -42.49 -85.49 -40.31
C ASP A 437 -42.42 -86.61 -41.36
N GLY A 438 -41.89 -86.32 -42.55
CA GLY A 438 -41.81 -87.29 -43.64
C GLY A 438 -43.13 -87.52 -44.35
N ILE A 439 -44.16 -86.68 -44.16
CA ILE A 439 -45.36 -86.66 -45.00
C ILE A 439 -45.14 -85.74 -46.21
N MET A 440 -45.60 -86.17 -47.39
CA MET A 440 -45.48 -85.44 -48.66
C MET A 440 -46.50 -84.29 -48.74
N PRO A 441 -46.37 -83.35 -49.69
CA PRO A 441 -47.28 -82.19 -49.82
C PRO A 441 -48.79 -82.51 -49.91
N ASP A 442 -49.16 -83.75 -50.27
CA ASP A 442 -50.55 -84.20 -50.34
C ASP A 442 -51.17 -84.49 -48.96
N GLY A 443 -50.37 -84.45 -47.89
CA GLY A 443 -50.80 -84.64 -46.51
C GLY A 443 -51.12 -86.09 -46.12
N VAL A 444 -50.88 -87.05 -47.01
CA VAL A 444 -51.25 -88.46 -46.79
C VAL A 444 -50.13 -89.42 -47.19
N THR A 445 -49.42 -89.13 -48.28
CA THR A 445 -48.34 -90.01 -48.76
C THR A 445 -47.12 -89.83 -47.88
N GLU A 446 -46.59 -90.94 -47.42
CA GLU A 446 -45.35 -90.92 -46.67
C GLU A 446 -44.14 -90.90 -47.63
N ALA A 447 -43.12 -90.10 -47.31
CA ALA A 447 -41.86 -90.00 -48.05
C ALA A 447 -41.16 -91.36 -48.16
N GLN A 448 -40.50 -91.64 -49.29
CA GLN A 448 -39.74 -92.87 -49.47
C GLN A 448 -38.46 -92.87 -48.61
N GLN A 449 -37.96 -94.05 -48.27
CA GLN A 449 -36.62 -94.21 -47.68
C GLN A 449 -35.56 -93.82 -48.72
N ASP A 450 -35.13 -92.56 -48.66
CA ASP A 450 -34.27 -91.92 -49.63
C ASP A 450 -33.53 -90.72 -49.01
N VAL A 451 -32.67 -90.09 -49.79
CA VAL A 451 -31.96 -88.85 -49.45
C VAL A 451 -32.65 -87.65 -50.10
N TYR A 452 -32.97 -86.64 -49.28
CA TYR A 452 -33.63 -85.40 -49.68
C TYR A 452 -32.70 -84.21 -49.48
N SER A 453 -32.80 -83.20 -50.34
CA SER A 453 -32.02 -81.97 -50.21
C SER A 453 -32.72 -81.00 -49.27
N VAL A 454 -31.99 -80.37 -48.36
CA VAL A 454 -32.52 -79.41 -47.39
C VAL A 454 -31.76 -78.10 -47.53
N THR A 455 -32.51 -77.00 -47.60
CA THR A 455 -31.98 -75.65 -47.47
C THR A 455 -32.58 -75.00 -46.23
N VAL A 456 -31.72 -74.51 -45.32
CA VAL A 456 -32.12 -73.71 -44.16
C VAL A 456 -31.50 -72.32 -44.26
N MET A 457 -32.33 -71.30 -44.10
CA MET A 457 -31.91 -69.91 -43.92
C MET A 457 -32.24 -69.48 -42.50
N ILE A 458 -31.31 -68.82 -41.82
CA ILE A 458 -31.54 -68.25 -40.50
C ILE A 458 -30.53 -67.14 -40.21
N LYS A 459 -30.95 -66.08 -39.51
CA LYS A 459 -30.11 -65.02 -39.00
C LYS A 459 -29.65 -65.31 -37.58
N GLY A 460 -28.37 -65.15 -37.29
CA GLY A 460 -27.87 -65.14 -35.93
C GLY A 460 -28.37 -63.92 -35.16
N LEU A 461 -28.44 -63.99 -33.82
CA LEU A 461 -28.73 -62.82 -32.98
C LEU A 461 -27.60 -61.76 -33.06
N ASP A 462 -26.46 -62.12 -33.64
CA ASP A 462 -25.39 -61.20 -34.03
C ASP A 462 -25.69 -60.40 -35.30
N GLY A 463 -26.78 -60.73 -36.00
CA GLY A 463 -27.25 -60.11 -37.25
C GLY A 463 -26.72 -60.78 -38.53
N ALA A 464 -25.87 -61.81 -38.44
CA ALA A 464 -25.29 -62.49 -39.59
C ALA A 464 -26.31 -63.45 -40.24
N ASP A 465 -26.41 -63.45 -41.57
CA ASP A 465 -27.22 -64.42 -42.30
C ASP A 465 -26.46 -65.74 -42.49
N HIS A 466 -27.12 -66.87 -42.20
CA HIS A 466 -26.58 -68.21 -42.37
C HIS A 466 -27.44 -69.01 -43.34
N GLU A 467 -26.79 -69.63 -44.32
CA GLU A 467 -27.40 -70.58 -45.26
C GLU A 467 -26.77 -71.96 -45.10
N TYR A 468 -27.62 -72.97 -44.90
CA TYR A 468 -27.21 -74.36 -44.81
C TYR A 468 -27.88 -75.18 -45.90
N ILE A 469 -27.08 -75.68 -46.83
CA ILE A 469 -27.50 -76.68 -47.82
C ILE A 469 -26.97 -78.03 -47.35
N ARG A 470 -27.86 -78.98 -47.08
CA ARG A 470 -27.56 -80.30 -46.51
C ARG A 470 -28.43 -81.37 -47.16
N ALA A 471 -28.15 -82.62 -46.81
CA ALA A 471 -28.98 -83.76 -47.17
C ALA A 471 -29.57 -84.38 -45.89
N VAL A 472 -30.83 -84.82 -45.97
CA VAL A 472 -31.49 -85.60 -44.92
C VAL A 472 -31.88 -86.96 -45.46
N THR A 473 -31.59 -88.01 -44.69
CA THR A 473 -32.02 -89.38 -44.99
C THR A 473 -33.29 -89.68 -44.21
N VAL A 474 -34.34 -90.12 -44.90
CA VAL A 474 -35.52 -90.72 -44.25
C VAL A 474 -35.24 -92.20 -44.06
N VAL A 475 -35.35 -92.70 -42.82
CA VAL A 475 -35.21 -94.13 -42.50
C VAL A 475 -36.55 -94.63 -41.96
N ARG A 476 -37.02 -95.79 -42.44
CA ARG A 476 -38.23 -96.44 -41.92
C ARG A 476 -37.97 -97.90 -41.57
#